data_AF-A0A1X0XK13-F1
#
_entry.id   AF-A0A1X0XK13-F1
#
_cell.length_a   1.000
_cell.length_b   1.000
_cell.length_c   1.000
_cell.angle_alpha   90.00
_cell.angle_beta   90.00
_cell.angle_gamma   90.00
#
_symmetry.space_group_name_H-M   'P 1'
#
loop_
_entity.id
_entity.type
_entity.pdbx_description
1 polymer ?
#
loop_
_entity_poly.entity_id
_entity_poly.type
_entity_poly.pdbx_seq_one_letter_code
_entity_poly.pdbx_strand_id
1 'polypeptide(L)' 'MDIYTYEDLCKKLDSGQKPRVMNTDTETAGEVYMCDHGYFNVHVGEGSEVWASEICEKLE' A
#
# COMPACT_ATOMS: atom_id res chain seq x y z
N MET A 1 10.72 12.21 1.23
CA MET A 1 9.38 11.62 1.11
C MET A 1 9.40 10.75 -0.12
N ASP A 2 9.37 9.44 0.08
CA ASP A 2 9.44 8.42 -0.97
C ASP A 2 8.18 8.43 -1.84
N ILE A 3 8.05 9.48 -2.66
CA ILE A 3 7.07 9.59 -3.75
C ILE A 3 7.17 8.36 -4.68
N TYR A 4 8.37 7.78 -4.77
CA TYR A 4 8.65 6.55 -5.50
C TYR A 4 7.80 5.37 -5.00
N THR A 5 7.64 5.20 -3.68
CA THR A 5 6.84 4.08 -3.14
C THR A 5 5.37 4.18 -3.53
N TYR A 6 4.77 5.38 -3.48
CA TYR A 6 3.39 5.57 -3.92
C TYR A 6 3.20 5.30 -5.41
N GLU A 7 3.92 6.03 -6.27
CA GLU A 7 3.72 5.91 -7.71
C GLU A 7 4.03 4.51 -8.24
N ASP A 8 5.07 3.86 -7.71
CA ASP A 8 5.46 2.52 -8.18
C ASP A 8 4.44 1.46 -7.79
N LEU A 9 3.89 1.52 -6.58
CA LEU A 9 2.86 0.57 -6.14
C LEU A 9 1.56 0.77 -6.93
N CYS A 10 1.18 2.01 -7.22
CA CYS A 10 -0.01 2.29 -8.04
C CYS A 10 0.17 1.81 -9.48
N LYS A 11 1.34 2.02 -10.11
CA LYS A 11 1.65 1.46 -11.43
C LYS A 11 1.61 -0.06 -11.46
N LYS A 12 2.09 -0.71 -10.40
CA LYS A 12 2.00 -2.17 -10.26
C LYS A 12 0.56 -2.64 -10.18
N LEU A 13 -0.25 -1.97 -9.37
CA LEU A 13 -1.67 -2.25 -9.24
C LEU A 13 -2.41 -2.09 -10.59
N ASP A 14 -2.16 -0.99 -11.31
CA ASP A 14 -2.73 -0.72 -12.64
C ASP A 14 -2.30 -1.78 -13.68
N SER A 15 -1.13 -2.37 -13.49
CA SER A 15 -0.62 -3.49 -14.30
C SER A 15 -1.23 -4.85 -13.92
N GLY A 16 -2.19 -4.89 -12.99
CA GLY A 16 -2.83 -6.10 -12.48
C GLY A 16 -2.01 -6.86 -11.45
N GLN A 17 -0.91 -6.29 -10.96
CA GLN A 17 -0.17 -6.89 -9.83
C GLN A 17 -0.87 -6.57 -8.51
N LYS A 18 -0.55 -7.35 -7.50
CA LYS A 18 -1.08 -7.21 -6.13
C LYS A 18 0.05 -6.83 -5.18
N PRO A 19 0.45 -5.55 -5.16
CA PRO A 19 1.54 -5.12 -4.30
C PRO A 19 1.18 -5.28 -2.82
N ARG A 20 2.17 -5.65 -2.00
CA ARG A 20 2.03 -5.71 -0.54
C ARG A 20 2.83 -4.61 0.11
N VAL A 21 2.28 -4.08 1.19
CA VAL A 21 2.94 -3.05 2.01
C VAL A 21 2.82 -3.43 3.49
N MET A 22 3.73 -2.90 4.29
CA MET A 22 3.70 -2.95 5.75
C MET A 22 3.43 -1.55 6.29
N ASN A 23 2.43 -1.43 7.15
CA ASN A 23 2.23 -0.23 7.95
C ASN A 23 3.32 -0.18 9.03
N THR A 24 4.16 0.86 9.00
CA THR A 24 5.30 1.01 9.91
C THR A 24 4.90 1.38 11.34
N ASP A 25 3.70 1.93 11.53
CA ASP A 25 3.20 2.29 12.86
C ASP A 25 2.65 1.08 13.62
N THR A 26 2.02 0.15 12.90
CA THR A 26 1.34 -1.02 13.48
C THR A 26 2.06 -2.34 13.20
N GLU A 27 3.17 -2.31 12.45
CA GLU A 27 3.90 -3.48 11.95
C GLU A 27 3.00 -4.50 11.23
N THR A 28 1.90 -4.02 10.65
CA THR A 28 0.89 -4.86 10.02
C THR A 28 1.05 -4.85 8.51
N ALA A 29 1.10 -6.03 7.90
CA ALA A 29 1.22 -6.18 6.45
C ALA A 29 -0.14 -6.39 5.79
N GLY A 30 -0.31 -5.86 4.58
CA GLY A 30 -1.51 -6.05 3.79
C GLY A 30 -1.29 -5.92 2.28
N GLU A 31 -2.31 -6.31 1.50
CA GLU A 31 -2.31 -6.21 0.04
C GLU A 31 -3.02 -4.93 -0.41
N VAL A 32 -2.32 -4.09 -1.17
CA VAL A 32 -2.90 -2.86 -1.73
C VAL A 32 -3.82 -3.24 -2.88
N TYR A 33 -5.06 -2.78 -2.82
CA TYR A 33 -6.06 -3.01 -3.87
C TYR A 33 -6.56 -1.70 -4.51
N MET A 34 -6.21 -0.55 -3.95
CA MET A 34 -6.52 0.75 -4.54
C MET A 34 -5.51 1.81 -4.05
N CYS A 35 -5.14 2.71 -4.94
CA CYS A 35 -4.46 3.95 -4.60
C CYS A 35 -5.42 5.14 -4.78
N ASP A 36 -5.43 6.06 -3.82
CA ASP A 36 -6.14 7.33 -3.98
C ASP A 36 -5.45 8.46 -3.20
N HIS A 37 -5.17 9.59 -3.87
CA HIS A 37 -4.61 10.81 -3.29
C HIS A 37 -3.48 10.64 -2.25
N GLY A 38 -2.54 9.72 -2.47
CA GLY A 38 -1.42 9.48 -1.55
C GLY A 38 -1.72 8.49 -0.42
N TYR A 39 -2.87 7.83 -0.48
CA TYR A 39 -3.29 6.75 0.41
C TYR A 39 -3.43 5.43 -0.34
N PHE A 40 -3.22 4.33 0.38
CA PHE A 40 -3.49 2.99 -0.07
C PHE A 40 -4.72 2.45 0.66
N ASN A 41 -5.63 1.83 -0.09
CA ASN A 41 -6.60 0.93 0.51
C ASN A 41 -6.00 -0.48 0.49
N VAL A 42 -5.98 -1.10 1.66
CA VAL A 42 -5.22 -2.32 1.92
C VAL A 42 -6.11 -3.37 2.54
N HIS A 43 -6.07 -4.59 2.01
CA HIS A 43 -6.68 -5.75 2.63
C HIS A 43 -5.78 -6.29 3.74
N VAL A 44 -6.34 -6.39 4.95
CA VAL A 44 -5.63 -6.79 6.17
C VAL A 44 -6.47 -7.87 6.87
N GLY A 45 -5.96 -9.11 6.87
CA GLY A 45 -6.73 -10.25 7.39
C GLY A 45 -8.07 -10.41 6.65
N GLU A 46 -9.18 -10.36 7.38
CA GLU A 46 -10.55 -10.38 6.82
C GLU A 46 -11.15 -8.98 6.59
N GLY A 47 -10.39 -7.92 6.90
CA GLY A 47 -10.83 -6.54 6.84
C GLY A 47 -10.14 -5.72 5.76
N SER A 48 -10.45 -4.43 5.72
CA SER A 48 -9.76 -3.45 4.88
C SER A 48 -9.47 -2.19 5.68
N GLU A 49 -8.31 -1.60 5.42
CA GLU A 49 -7.84 -0.39 6.07
C GLU A 49 -7.36 0.62 5.01
N VAL A 50 -7.25 1.89 5.43
CA VAL A 50 -6.71 2.97 4.60
C VAL A 50 -5.46 3.49 5.27
N TRP A 51 -4.33 3.39 4.57
CA TRP A 51 -3.02 3.80 5.08
C TRP A 51 -2.46 4.95 4.25
N ALA A 52 -1.85 5.94 4.92
CA ALA A 52 -1.09 6.96 4.21
C ALA A 52 0.17 6.32 3.61
N SER A 53 0.54 6.72 2.40
CA SER A 53 1.75 6.18 1.74
C SER A 53 3.03 6.45 2.53
N GLU A 54 3.06 7.52 3.33
CA GLU A 54 4.21 7.89 4.16
C GLU A 54 4.49 6.92 5.32
N ILE A 55 3.48 6.16 5.76
CA ILE A 55 3.62 5.14 6.81
C ILE A 55 3.69 3.72 6.24
N CYS A 56 3.87 3.59 4.92
CA CYS A 56 3.87 2.31 4.24
C CYS A 56 5.26 1.99 3.69
N GLU A 57 5.78 0.83 4.07
CA GLU A 57 6.97 0.25 3.47
C GLU A 57 6.57 -0.84 2.46
N LYS A 58 7.18 -0.85 1.28
CA LYS A 58 6.96 -1.89 0.27
C LYS A 58 7.53 -3.21 0.76
N LEU A 59 6.75 -4.29 0.64
CA LEU A 59 7.24 -5.66 0.79
C LEU A 59 7.50 -6.23 -0.62
N GLU A 60 8.70 -6.78 -0.86
CA GLU A 60 9.10 -7.37 -2.16
C GLU A 60 8.53 -8.76 -2.42
#